data_AF-A0A4S2JNR0-F1
#
_entry.id   AF-A0A4S2JNR0-F1
#
_cell.length_a   1.000
_cell.length_b   1.000
_cell.length_c   1.000
_cell.angle_alpha   90.00
_cell.angle_beta   90.00
_cell.angle_gamma   90.00
#
_symmetry.space_group_name_H-M   'P 1'
#
loop_
_entity.id
_entity.type
_entity.pdbx_description
1 polymer ?
#
loop_
_entity_poly.entity_id
_entity_poly.type
_entity_poly.pdbx_seq_one_letter_code
_entity_poly.pdbx_strand_id
1 'polypeptide(L)'
;MESGDEDMFAISDEEASSPAPVNPVEEHLLKQLADVQHRIDVAASEIAETKAITAHVLNVLEWRALYGEDASSDSDSELYTAEGVPVAKKQKRSRASSTKNNLGLTFQWQCVLQDKWIIGVELVNRSCR
;
A
#
# COMPACT_ATOMS: atom_id res chain seq x y z
N MET A 1 31.69 -80.27 34.84
CA MET A 1 30.38 -80.83 34.50
C MET A 1 29.47 -79.65 34.24
N GLU A 2 29.02 -79.61 33.01
CA GLU A 2 28.22 -78.59 32.34
C GLU A 2 26.75 -78.97 32.51
N SER A 3 25.94 -78.03 32.97
CA SER A 3 24.48 -78.02 32.85
C SER A 3 24.10 -76.56 33.10
N GLY A 4 23.90 -75.73 32.08
CA GLY A 4 23.00 -76.00 30.96
C GLY A 4 21.59 -75.73 31.44
N ASP A 5 21.34 -74.46 31.76
CA ASP A 5 19.98 -73.91 31.87
C ASP A 5 19.98 -72.66 30.97
N GLU A 6 19.88 -72.93 29.67
CA GLU A 6 19.57 -71.90 28.68
C GLU A 6 18.17 -71.35 29.02
N ASP A 7 18.15 -70.09 29.45
CA ASP A 7 16.94 -69.29 29.66
C ASP A 7 16.06 -69.33 28.39
N MET A 8 15.11 -70.25 28.37
CA MET A 8 14.16 -70.47 27.27
C MET A 8 13.10 -69.35 27.18
N PHE A 9 13.20 -68.31 28.03
CA PHE A 9 12.29 -67.17 28.09
C PHE A 9 12.97 -65.81 27.90
N ALA A 10 14.22 -65.77 27.42
CA ALA A 10 14.77 -64.53 26.86
C ALA A 10 14.12 -64.24 25.50
N ILE A 11 12.83 -63.90 25.51
CA ILE A 11 12.22 -63.08 24.46
C ILE A 11 12.97 -61.75 24.51
N SER A 12 14.04 -61.69 23.72
CA SER A 12 14.66 -60.44 23.32
C SER A 12 13.56 -59.64 22.65
N ASP A 13 12.96 -58.74 23.42
CA ASP A 13 12.08 -57.70 22.94
C ASP A 13 12.93 -56.68 22.17
N GLU A 14 13.54 -57.16 21.08
CA GLU A 14 13.77 -56.32 19.91
C GLU A 14 12.37 -56.08 19.35
N GLU A 15 11.64 -55.21 20.04
CA GLU A 15 10.45 -54.55 19.57
C GLU A 15 10.93 -53.71 18.38
N ALA A 16 11.04 -54.37 17.23
CA ALA A 16 11.19 -53.75 15.94
C ALA A 16 10.07 -52.72 15.89
N SER A 17 10.42 -51.45 16.08
CA SER A 17 9.50 -50.32 16.09
C SER A 17 8.73 -50.36 14.78
N SER A 18 7.59 -51.04 14.80
CA SER A 18 6.64 -51.00 13.71
C SER A 18 6.17 -49.55 13.68
N PRO A 19 6.27 -48.84 12.55
CA PRO A 19 5.78 -47.48 12.48
C PRO A 19 4.32 -47.50 12.93
N ALA A 20 4.00 -46.73 13.97
CA ALA A 20 2.65 -46.67 14.50
C ALA A 20 1.68 -46.40 13.33
N PRO A 21 0.56 -47.13 13.23
CA PRO A 21 -0.39 -46.94 12.15
C PRO A 21 -0.89 -45.49 12.18
N VAL A 22 -0.48 -44.71 11.17
CA VAL A 22 -0.81 -43.29 11.07
C VAL A 22 -2.33 -43.18 10.92
N ASN A 23 -2.97 -42.47 11.85
CA ASN A 23 -4.40 -42.27 11.82
C ASN A 23 -4.75 -41.34 10.65
N PRO A 24 -5.52 -41.79 9.64
CA PRO A 24 -5.83 -40.98 8.46
C PRO A 24 -6.63 -39.71 8.80
N VAL A 25 -7.38 -39.73 9.92
CA VAL A 25 -8.10 -38.54 10.41
C VAL A 25 -7.12 -37.51 10.95
N GLU A 26 -6.09 -37.94 11.67
CA GLU A 26 -5.06 -37.05 12.23
C GLU A 26 -4.25 -36.39 11.13
N GLU A 27 -3.82 -37.14 10.11
CA GLU A 27 -3.12 -36.60 8.95
C GLU A 27 -3.99 -35.57 8.20
N HIS A 28 -5.29 -35.87 8.02
CA HIS A 28 -6.21 -34.93 7.39
C HIS A 28 -6.34 -33.61 8.17
N LEU A 29 -6.45 -33.69 9.50
CA LEU A 29 -6.55 -32.51 10.37
C LEU A 29 -5.26 -31.69 10.36
N LEU A 30 -4.09 -32.33 10.40
CA LEU A 30 -2.80 -31.65 10.29
C LEU A 30 -2.66 -30.94 8.95
N LYS A 31 -3.10 -31.57 7.86
CA LYS A 31 -3.12 -30.96 6.53
C LYS A 31 -4.05 -29.74 6.48
N GLN A 32 -5.25 -29.83 7.06
CA GLN A 32 -6.16 -28.69 7.14
C GLN A 32 -5.58 -27.55 7.97
N LEU A 33 -4.93 -27.87 9.09
CA LEU A 33 -4.29 -26.88 9.94
C LEU A 33 -3.15 -26.16 9.20
N ALA A 34 -2.32 -26.92 8.47
CA ALA A 34 -1.24 -26.36 7.66
C ALA A 34 -1.78 -25.44 6.54
N ASP A 35 -2.87 -25.84 5.87
CA ASP A 35 -3.53 -25.01 4.85
C ASP A 35 -4.07 -23.69 5.42
N VAL A 36 -4.77 -23.76 6.55
CA VAL A 36 -5.30 -22.59 7.23
C VAL A 36 -4.18 -21.67 7.70
N GLN A 37 -3.12 -22.22 8.30
CA GLN A 37 -1.96 -21.44 8.73
C GLN A 37 -1.30 -20.73 7.55
N HIS A 38 -1.10 -21.43 6.44
CA HIS A 38 -0.53 -20.84 5.23
C HIS A 38 -1.38 -19.68 4.71
N ARG A 39 -2.71 -19.83 4.68
CA ARG A 39 -3.62 -18.77 4.26
C ARG A 39 -3.57 -17.55 5.20
N ILE A 40 -3.41 -17.77 6.50
CA ILE A 40 -3.23 -16.69 7.48
C ILE A 40 -1.93 -15.93 7.19
N ASP A 41 -0.83 -16.64 6.94
CA ASP A 41 0.48 -16.04 6.70
C ASP A 41 0.47 -15.21 5.41
N VAL A 42 -0.16 -15.72 4.34
CA VAL A 42 -0.33 -14.99 3.08
C VAL A 42 -1.15 -13.71 3.29
N ALA A 43 -2.31 -13.81 3.95
CA ALA A 43 -3.15 -12.65 4.23
C ALA A 43 -2.43 -11.60 5.10
N ALA A 44 -1.63 -12.05 6.08
CA ALA A 44 -0.83 -11.15 6.90
C ALA A 44 0.22 -10.37 6.09
N SER A 45 0.87 -11.04 5.13
CA SER A 45 1.81 -10.41 4.20
C SER A 45 1.13 -9.36 3.31
N GLU A 46 -0.01 -9.70 2.71
CA GLU A 46 -0.79 -8.78 1.87
C GLU A 46 -1.26 -7.53 2.65
N ILE A 47 -1.67 -7.72 3.92
CA ILE A 47 -2.03 -6.63 4.82
C ILE A 47 -0.81 -5.72 5.08
N ALA A 48 0.37 -6.30 5.30
CA ALA A 48 1.59 -5.53 5.54
C ALA A 48 1.98 -4.69 4.32
N GLU A 49 1.90 -5.27 3.12
CA GLU A 49 2.15 -4.56 1.86
C GLU A 49 1.16 -3.41 1.65
N THR A 50 -0.13 -3.67 1.84
CA THR A 50 -1.19 -2.66 1.69
C THR A 50 -0.98 -1.50 2.66
N LYS A 51 -0.57 -1.78 3.90
CA LYS A 51 -0.22 -0.75 4.89
C LYS A 51 0.98 0.08 4.44
N ALA A 52 2.02 -0.55 3.90
CA ALA A 52 3.21 0.14 3.41
C ALA A 52 2.87 1.09 2.24
N ILE A 53 2.08 0.62 1.27
CA ILE A 53 1.61 1.43 0.14
C ILE A 53 0.76 2.59 0.64
N THR A 54 -0.18 2.33 1.55
CA THR A 54 -1.06 3.37 2.12
C THR A 54 -0.24 4.45 2.83
N ALA A 55 0.75 4.06 3.64
CA ALA A 55 1.64 4.99 4.33
C ALA A 55 2.45 5.84 3.34
N HIS A 56 2.94 5.22 2.25
CA HIS A 56 3.65 5.95 1.19
C HIS A 56 2.74 6.98 0.50
N VAL A 57 1.52 6.58 0.11
CA VAL A 57 0.54 7.48 -0.52
C VAL A 57 0.18 8.65 0.41
N LEU A 58 -0.07 8.37 1.69
CA LEU A 58 -0.36 9.42 2.68
C LEU A 58 0.79 10.41 2.81
N ASN A 59 2.03 9.92 2.87
CA ASN A 59 3.22 10.77 2.92
C ASN A 59 3.31 11.65 1.67
N VAL A 60 3.13 11.09 0.46
CA VAL A 60 3.14 11.87 -0.79
C VAL A 60 2.05 12.94 -0.80
N LEU A 61 0.85 12.63 -0.32
CA LEU A 61 -0.26 13.58 -0.24
C LEU A 61 0.01 14.68 0.79
N GLU A 62 0.60 14.34 1.94
CA GLU A 62 1.00 15.31 2.96
C GLU A 62 2.07 16.27 2.41
N TRP A 63 3.08 15.74 1.72
CA TRP A 63 4.09 16.56 1.02
C TRP A 63 3.44 17.50 0.00
N ARG A 64 2.52 17.01 -0.84
CA ARG A 64 1.81 17.87 -1.81
C ARG A 64 0.94 18.93 -1.12
N ALA A 65 0.31 18.61 -0.01
CA ALA A 65 -0.52 19.56 0.73
C ALA A 65 0.31 20.67 1.39
N LEU A 66 1.50 20.34 1.92
CA LEU A 66 2.38 21.30 2.59
C LEU A 66 3.16 22.18 1.63
N TYR A 67 3.64 21.61 0.51
CA TYR A 67 4.58 22.28 -0.38
C TYR A 67 3.97 22.66 -1.74
N GLY A 68 2.72 22.25 -2.00
CA GLY A 68 2.08 22.40 -3.29
C GLY A 68 2.57 21.35 -4.28
N GLU A 69 1.80 21.11 -5.34
CA GLU A 69 2.30 20.45 -6.54
C GLU A 69 3.39 21.38 -7.10
N ASP A 70 4.61 20.89 -7.32
CA ASP A 70 5.59 21.64 -8.11
C ASP A 70 4.86 22.04 -9.37
N ALA A 71 4.61 23.34 -9.49
CA ALA A 71 4.16 23.92 -10.73
C ALA A 71 5.31 23.69 -11.69
N SER A 72 5.36 22.50 -12.31
CA SER A 72 6.01 22.33 -13.59
C SER A 72 5.44 23.45 -14.41
N SER A 73 6.32 24.41 -14.65
CA SER A 73 6.05 25.69 -15.25
C SER A 73 5.62 25.44 -16.70
N ASP A 74 4.37 25.01 -16.87
CA ASP A 74 3.62 24.98 -18.12
C ASP A 74 3.19 26.43 -18.45
N SER A 75 4.12 27.36 -18.26
CA SER A 75 4.02 28.71 -18.79
C SER A 75 4.34 28.62 -20.28
N ASP A 76 3.36 28.11 -21.01
CA ASP A 76 3.30 27.91 -22.46
C ASP A 76 3.43 29.26 -23.20
N SER A 77 4.65 29.81 -23.18
CA SER A 77 4.96 31.10 -23.78
C SER A 77 6.40 31.17 -24.27
N GLU A 78 6.89 30.07 -24.86
CA GLU A 78 8.07 30.14 -25.71
C GLU A 78 7.69 30.86 -27.01
N LEU A 79 7.68 32.20 -26.96
CA LEU A 79 7.50 33.03 -28.15
C LEU A 79 8.83 33.10 -28.89
N TYR A 80 8.83 32.60 -30.13
CA TYR A 80 9.97 32.71 -31.05
C TYR A 80 9.76 33.88 -32.02
N THR A 81 10.84 34.53 -32.46
CA THR A 81 10.77 35.51 -33.57
C THR A 81 10.43 34.79 -34.89
N ALA A 82 10.11 35.54 -35.95
CA ALA A 82 9.81 34.96 -37.26
C ALA A 82 11.00 34.16 -37.85
N GLU A 83 12.19 34.36 -37.31
CA GLU A 83 13.45 33.68 -37.64
C GLU A 83 13.75 32.49 -36.70
N GLY A 84 12.86 32.19 -35.75
CA GLY A 84 12.98 31.03 -34.85
C GLY A 84 13.87 31.22 -33.62
N VAL A 85 14.10 32.47 -33.18
CA VAL A 85 14.93 32.76 -31.99
C VAL A 85 14.05 33.01 -30.75
N PRO A 86 14.34 32.42 -29.58
CA PRO A 86 13.51 32.58 -28.38
C PRO A 86 13.55 34.03 -27.85
N VAL A 87 12.37 34.63 -27.66
CA VAL A 87 12.21 35.99 -27.14
C VAL A 87 12.18 35.96 -25.61
N ALA A 88 13.34 36.15 -24.97
CA ALA A 88 13.41 36.29 -23.52
C ALA A 88 12.72 37.61 -23.07
N LYS A 89 11.46 37.53 -22.61
CA LYS A 89 10.80 38.68 -22.00
C LYS A 89 11.40 38.94 -20.63
N LYS A 90 12.02 40.12 -20.43
CA LYS A 90 12.30 40.64 -19.09
C LYS A 90 10.96 40.78 -18.36
N GLN A 91 10.78 39.98 -17.32
CA GLN A 91 9.59 39.96 -16.47
C GLN A 91 9.43 41.34 -15.81
N LYS A 92 8.66 42.23 -16.45
CA LYS A 92 8.04 43.33 -15.73
C LYS A 92 7.13 42.66 -14.72
N ARG A 93 7.36 42.91 -13.43
CA ARG A 93 6.41 42.64 -12.35
C ARG A 93 5.11 43.37 -12.67
N SER A 94 4.28 42.81 -13.54
CA SER A 94 2.91 43.24 -13.68
C SER A 94 2.25 42.80 -12.37
N ARG A 95 1.95 43.79 -11.52
CA ARG A 95 0.90 43.66 -10.51
C ARG A 95 -0.16 42.74 -11.08
N ALA A 96 -0.41 41.62 -10.40
CA ALA A 96 -1.60 40.82 -10.66
C ALA A 96 -2.75 41.81 -10.82
N SER A 97 -3.26 41.93 -12.04
CA SER A 97 -4.49 42.66 -12.28
C SER A 97 -5.47 42.02 -11.31
N SER A 98 -5.93 42.79 -10.34
CA SER A 98 -6.88 42.34 -9.34
C SER A 98 -8.19 42.04 -10.07
N THR A 99 -8.28 40.86 -10.69
CA THR A 99 -9.56 40.24 -10.98
C THR A 99 -10.22 40.15 -9.61
N LYS A 100 -11.26 40.96 -9.41
CA LYS A 100 -12.14 40.85 -8.24
C LYS A 100 -12.65 39.42 -8.25
N ASN A 101 -12.02 38.56 -7.45
CA ASN A 101 -12.45 37.18 -7.29
C ASN A 101 -13.76 37.24 -6.51
N ASN A 102 -14.87 37.31 -7.25
CA ASN A 102 -16.22 37.35 -6.70
C ASN A 102 -16.56 36.07 -5.93
N LEU A 103 -15.77 35.00 -6.09
CA LEU A 103 -15.89 33.77 -5.32
C LEU A 103 -14.64 33.60 -4.47
N GLY A 104 -14.82 33.53 -3.16
CA GLY A 104 -13.78 33.19 -2.21
C GLY A 104 -13.87 31.71 -1.86
N LEU A 105 -12.76 30.98 -2.01
CA LEU A 105 -12.64 29.63 -1.48
C LEU A 105 -12.79 29.68 0.05
N THR A 106 -13.69 28.87 0.59
CA THR A 106 -13.94 28.79 2.04
C THR A 106 -13.42 27.48 2.58
N PHE A 107 -13.73 26.38 1.90
CA PHE A 107 -13.35 25.05 2.33
C PHE A 107 -13.17 24.14 1.13
N GLN A 108 -12.23 23.21 1.23
CA GLN A 108 -12.00 22.18 0.23
C GLN A 108 -11.83 20.85 0.96
N TRP A 109 -12.46 19.81 0.44
CA TRP A 109 -12.31 18.46 0.94
C TRP A 109 -12.13 17.48 -0.21
N GLN A 110 -11.53 16.34 0.11
CA GLN A 110 -11.30 15.26 -0.83
C GLN A 110 -11.68 13.93 -0.17
N CYS A 111 -12.31 13.04 -0.92
CA CYS A 111 -12.56 11.67 -0.48
C CYS A 111 -12.46 10.69 -1.65
N VAL A 112 -12.23 9.41 -1.32
CA VAL A 112 -12.26 8.31 -2.27
C VAL A 112 -13.51 7.50 -1.99
N LEU A 113 -14.37 7.33 -3.01
CA LEU A 113 -15.59 6.53 -2.93
C LEU A 113 -15.68 5.63 -4.16
N GLN A 114 -15.74 4.31 -3.95
CA GLN A 114 -15.80 3.30 -5.03
C GLN A 114 -14.69 3.50 -6.08
N ASP A 115 -13.43 3.63 -5.63
CA ASP A 115 -12.26 3.86 -6.48
C ASP A 115 -12.30 5.15 -7.33
N LYS A 116 -13.18 6.10 -6.98
CA LYS A 116 -13.28 7.41 -7.62
C LYS A 116 -12.88 8.50 -6.65
N TRP A 117 -12.09 9.44 -7.15
CA TRP A 117 -11.73 10.65 -6.44
C TRP A 117 -12.86 11.67 -6.52
N ILE A 118 -13.27 12.20 -5.36
CA ILE A 118 -14.25 13.27 -5.25
C ILE A 118 -13.56 14.46 -4.59
N ILE A 119 -13.64 15.62 -5.25
CA ILE A 119 -13.14 16.89 -4.73
C ILE A 119 -14.34 17.81 -4.53
N GLY A 120 -14.60 18.19 -3.29
CA GLY A 120 -15.61 19.17 -2.93
C GLY A 120 -14.97 20.53 -2.67
N VAL A 121 -15.55 21.58 -3.26
CA VAL A 121 -15.07 22.96 -3.11
C VAL A 121 -16.24 23.83 -2.66
N GLU A 122 -16.11 24.45 -1.50
CA GLU A 122 -17.08 25.39 -0.96
C GLU A 122 -16.64 26.83 -1.28
N LEU A 123 -17.50 27.56 -1.99
CA LEU A 123 -17.25 28.91 -2.45
C LEU A 123 -18.25 29.88 -1.82
N VAL A 124 -17.75 31.02 -1.35
CA VAL A 124 -18.56 32.14 -0.85
C VAL A 124 -18.55 33.26 -1.86
N ASN A 125 -19.74 33.75 -2.20
CA ASN A 125 -19.87 34.93 -3.05
C ASN A 125 -19.49 36.21 -2.28
N ARG A 126 -18.50 36.93 -2.79
CA ARG A 126 -17.98 38.21 -2.28
C ARG A 126 -18.39 39.40 -3.15
N SER A 127 -19.24 39.21 -4.17
CA SER A 127 -19.67 40.28 -5.09
C SER A 127 -20.58 41.34 -4.48
N CYS A 128 -21.13 41.10 -3.27
CA CYS A 128 -22.12 41.97 -2.63
C CYS A 128 -21.59 42.69 -1.37
N ARG A 129 -20.27 42.87 -1.24
CA ARG A 129 -19.66 43.70 -0.18
C ARG A 129 -19.20 45.05 -0.71
#